data_AF-A0A7J8HTU1-F1
#
_entry.id   AF-A0A7J8HTU1-F1
#
_cell.length_a   1.000
_cell.length_b   1.000
_cell.length_c   1.000
_cell.angle_alpha   90.00
_cell.angle_beta   90.00
_cell.angle_gamma   90.00
#
_symmetry.space_group_name_H-M   'P 1'
#
loop_
_entity.id
_entity.type
_entity.pdbx_description
1 polymer ?
#
loop_
_entity_poly.entity_id
_entity_poly.type
_entity_poly.pdbx_seq_one_letter_code
_entity_poly.pdbx_strand_id
1 'polypeptide(L)'
;MGDRRIYKDVTSVVVPVQKIVVHPMFSSLGVTRHDLALLWLLYPVNFTATIQPVCIPEATFKIEPGTRCWVTGWGRKEEFGELISYILQKVDQYIIFHKECNKILQKTLLAKREVVLEGMICGYKGRGKDSCRGDSGGPMVCQFNETWVQVGIVSWAVGCGRGNIPGVYTDVAFYSKWIVAVVNQAASVCPAAFLLLPLCLGLPLGVLAAP
;
A
#
# COMPACT_ATOMS: atom_id res chain seq x y z
N MET A 1 -5.28 -22.55 13.15
CA MET A 1 -4.61 -22.37 14.46
C MET A 1 -3.11 -22.48 14.21
N GLY A 2 -2.36 -21.42 14.51
CA GLY A 2 -0.91 -21.34 14.36
C GLY A 2 -0.46 -20.07 15.08
N ASP A 3 0.30 -20.23 16.15
CA ASP A 3 0.87 -19.25 17.08
C ASP A 3 0.33 -17.81 17.04
N ARG A 4 -0.54 -17.55 18.02
CA ARG A 4 -0.88 -16.21 18.50
C ARG A 4 0.35 -15.64 19.21
N ARG A 5 0.79 -14.45 18.77
CA ARG A 5 1.81 -13.55 19.34
C ARG A 5 3.21 -13.67 18.69
N ILE A 6 3.40 -12.96 17.58
CA ILE A 6 4.75 -12.53 17.14
C ILE A 6 5.37 -11.56 18.18
N TYR A 7 4.54 -10.85 18.96
CA TYR A 7 4.95 -10.00 20.08
C TYR A 7 4.11 -10.26 21.33
N LYS A 8 4.75 -10.33 22.51
CA LYS A 8 4.09 -10.60 23.80
C LYS A 8 3.20 -9.45 24.26
N ASP A 9 3.51 -8.23 23.83
CA ASP A 9 2.79 -6.99 24.14
C ASP A 9 1.96 -6.50 22.96
N VAL A 10 0.89 -5.75 23.24
CA VAL A 10 0.12 -5.05 22.21
C VAL A 10 0.99 -3.91 21.67
N THR A 11 1.61 -4.13 20.52
CA THR A 11 2.47 -3.16 19.85
C THR A 11 1.73 -2.37 18.74
N SER A 12 0.44 -2.64 18.56
CA SER A 12 -0.41 -1.97 17.58
C SER A 12 -0.90 -0.61 18.09
N VAL A 13 -0.93 0.38 17.21
CA VAL A 13 -1.59 1.67 17.45
C VAL A 13 -2.83 1.78 16.57
N VAL A 14 -3.90 2.38 17.11
CA VAL A 14 -5.10 2.73 16.34
C VAL A 14 -5.09 4.23 16.15
N VAL A 15 -5.05 4.69 14.89
CA VAL A 15 -5.01 6.11 14.56
C VAL A 15 -6.18 6.46 13.65
N PRO A 16 -7.01 7.46 13.99
CA PRO A 16 -8.08 7.92 13.11
C PRO A 16 -7.53 8.46 11.79
N VAL A 17 -8.29 8.25 10.72
CA VAL A 17 -7.99 8.86 9.41
C VAL A 17 -8.59 10.25 9.36
N GLN A 18 -7.76 11.26 9.10
CA GLN A 18 -8.19 12.65 8.89
C GLN A 18 -8.76 12.86 7.49
N LYS A 19 -8.10 12.29 6.47
CA LYS A 19 -8.47 12.47 5.07
C LYS A 19 -8.15 11.23 4.25
N ILE A 20 -9.03 10.92 3.31
CA ILE A 20 -8.82 9.89 2.28
C ILE A 20 -8.66 10.60 0.94
N VAL A 21 -7.53 10.37 0.27
CA VAL A 21 -7.24 10.92 -1.06
C VAL A 21 -7.24 9.76 -2.05
N VAL A 22 -8.36 9.56 -2.74
CA VAL A 22 -8.49 8.56 -3.81
C VAL A 22 -7.88 9.13 -5.08
N HIS A 23 -7.21 8.30 -5.88
CA HIS A 23 -6.71 8.73 -7.18
C HIS A 23 -7.85 9.29 -8.05
N PRO A 24 -7.71 10.50 -8.64
CA PRO A 24 -8.83 11.20 -9.28
C PRO A 24 -9.40 10.47 -10.51
N MET A 25 -8.61 9.60 -11.13
CA MET A 25 -9.04 8.77 -12.26
C MET A 25 -9.51 7.36 -11.86
N PHE A 26 -9.63 7.06 -10.56
CA PHE A 26 -10.12 5.76 -10.10
C PHE A 26 -11.48 5.42 -10.75
N SER A 27 -11.60 4.20 -11.26
CA SER A 27 -12.83 3.70 -11.84
C SER A 27 -12.94 2.20 -11.61
N SER A 28 -14.01 1.78 -10.97
CA SER A 28 -14.43 0.37 -10.85
C SER A 28 -15.46 -0.05 -11.90
N LEU A 29 -15.85 0.86 -12.81
CA LEU A 29 -16.72 0.52 -13.94
C LEU A 29 -15.91 -0.29 -14.98
N GLY A 30 -16.28 -1.56 -15.15
CA GLY A 30 -15.55 -2.49 -16.02
C GLY A 30 -14.32 -3.06 -15.32
N VAL A 31 -13.15 -2.91 -15.94
CA VAL A 31 -11.87 -3.28 -15.31
C VAL A 31 -11.49 -2.18 -14.31
N THR A 32 -11.25 -2.58 -13.06
CA THR A 32 -10.77 -1.66 -12.01
C THR A 32 -9.44 -1.05 -12.43
N ARG A 33 -9.36 0.28 -12.45
CA ARG A 33 -8.17 1.05 -12.86
C ARG A 33 -7.89 2.20 -11.92
N HIS A 34 -6.61 2.59 -11.86
CA HIS A 34 -6.11 3.60 -10.92
C HIS A 34 -6.53 3.31 -9.48
N ASP A 35 -6.37 2.04 -9.08
CA ASP A 35 -6.83 1.52 -7.79
C ASP A 35 -5.80 1.78 -6.69
N LEU A 36 -5.74 3.04 -6.26
CA LEU A 36 -4.93 3.47 -5.14
C LEU A 36 -5.55 4.67 -4.42
N ALA A 37 -5.29 4.74 -3.13
CA ALA A 37 -5.63 5.88 -2.28
C ALA A 37 -4.54 6.10 -1.23
N LEU A 38 -4.42 7.33 -0.74
CA LEU A 38 -3.59 7.69 0.39
C LEU A 38 -4.46 8.08 1.58
N LEU A 39 -4.12 7.56 2.75
CA LEU A 39 -4.78 7.88 4.01
C LEU A 39 -3.90 8.85 4.80
N TRP A 40 -4.42 10.02 5.09
CA TRP A 40 -3.77 10.96 6.00
C TRP A 40 -4.23 10.64 7.41
N LEU A 41 -3.28 10.24 8.25
CA LEU A 41 -3.55 9.97 9.66
C LEU A 41 -3.77 11.28 10.41
N LEU A 42 -4.68 11.28 11.39
CA LEU A 42 -4.96 12.45 12.21
C LEU A 42 -3.75 12.90 13.02
N TYR A 43 -2.89 11.96 13.42
CA TYR A 43 -1.63 12.22 14.10
C TYR A 43 -0.53 11.33 13.54
N PRO A 44 0.74 11.77 13.57
CA PRO A 44 1.86 10.94 13.13
C PRO A 44 2.02 9.70 14.03
N VAL A 45 2.59 8.64 13.46
CA VAL A 45 2.91 7.41 14.18
C VAL A 45 4.42 7.35 14.43
N ASN A 46 4.81 7.12 15.68
CA ASN A 46 6.21 6.91 16.03
C ASN A 46 6.68 5.55 15.51
N PHE A 47 7.85 5.53 14.89
CA PHE A 47 8.47 4.29 14.45
C PHE A 47 8.95 3.46 15.65
N THR A 48 8.76 2.16 15.56
CA THR A 48 9.12 1.18 16.59
C THR A 48 9.70 -0.07 15.92
N ALA A 49 10.12 -1.06 16.71
CA ALA A 49 10.55 -2.34 16.15
C ALA A 49 9.45 -3.07 15.33
N THR A 50 8.18 -2.71 15.52
CA THR A 50 7.02 -3.32 14.84
C THR A 50 6.29 -2.39 13.89
N ILE A 51 6.64 -1.10 13.90
CA ILE A 51 6.06 -0.07 13.06
C ILE A 51 7.20 0.60 12.30
N GLN A 52 7.36 0.22 11.04
CA GLN A 52 8.35 0.78 10.14
C GLN A 52 7.68 1.10 8.79
N PRO A 53 8.06 2.21 8.13
CA PRO A 53 7.59 2.48 6.79
C PRO A 53 8.21 1.49 5.79
N VAL A 54 7.53 1.31 4.65
CA VAL A 54 8.07 0.60 3.49
C VAL A 54 8.60 1.61 2.48
N CYS A 55 9.62 1.23 1.71
CA CYS A 55 10.14 2.10 0.65
C CYS A 55 9.16 2.17 -0.52
N ILE A 56 8.95 3.38 -1.03
CA ILE A 56 8.19 3.63 -2.25
C ILE A 56 9.18 3.76 -3.41
N PRO A 57 8.98 3.02 -4.52
CA PRO A 57 9.87 3.08 -5.68
C PRO A 57 9.82 4.44 -6.37
N GLU A 58 10.91 4.83 -7.03
CA GLU A 58 10.90 5.96 -7.96
C GLU A 58 10.15 5.62 -9.26
N ALA A 59 9.73 6.64 -10.01
CA ALA A 59 9.01 6.43 -11.28
C ALA A 59 9.86 5.73 -12.37
N THR A 60 11.18 5.73 -12.22
CA THR A 60 12.14 5.05 -13.11
C THR A 60 12.42 3.62 -12.68
N PHE A 61 11.96 3.21 -11.49
CA PHE A 61 12.16 1.87 -10.97
C PHE A 61 11.46 0.85 -11.87
N LYS A 62 12.20 -0.19 -12.26
CA LYS A 62 11.67 -1.30 -13.05
C LYS A 62 11.91 -2.59 -12.29
N ILE A 63 10.83 -3.32 -12.06
CA ILE A 63 10.87 -4.64 -11.45
C ILE A 63 10.93 -5.70 -12.54
N GLU A 64 11.91 -6.59 -12.44
CA GLU A 64 12.11 -7.62 -13.46
C GLU A 64 11.13 -8.79 -13.27
N PRO A 65 10.54 -9.33 -14.36
CA PRO A 65 9.80 -10.59 -14.31
C PRO A 65 10.65 -11.71 -13.72
N GLY A 66 10.00 -12.61 -12.98
CA GLY A 66 10.66 -13.64 -12.17
C GLY A 66 11.14 -13.14 -10.80
N THR A 67 11.04 -11.83 -10.51
CA THR A 67 11.34 -11.35 -9.16
C THR A 67 10.32 -11.90 -8.16
N ARG A 68 10.82 -12.45 -7.06
CA ARG A 68 9.99 -12.97 -5.96
C ARG A 68 9.60 -11.83 -5.03
N CYS A 69 8.30 -11.69 -4.81
CA CYS A 69 7.70 -10.68 -3.95
C CYS A 69 6.77 -11.35 -2.95
N TRP A 70 6.39 -10.63 -1.90
CA TRP A 70 5.53 -11.09 -0.83
C TRP A 70 4.29 -10.22 -0.73
N VAL A 71 3.15 -10.88 -0.60
CA VAL A 71 1.87 -10.26 -0.27
C VAL A 71 1.50 -10.69 1.13
N THR A 72 1.06 -9.75 1.96
CA THR A 72 0.65 -9.98 3.34
C THR A 72 -0.75 -9.44 3.59
N GLY A 73 -1.51 -10.13 4.44
CA GLY A 73 -2.88 -9.73 4.75
C GLY A 73 -3.61 -10.68 5.69
N TRP A 74 -4.83 -10.29 6.06
CA TRP A 74 -5.73 -11.02 6.95
C TRP A 74 -6.99 -11.50 6.22
N GLY A 75 -7.02 -11.42 4.90
CA GLY A 75 -8.12 -11.89 4.07
C GLY A 75 -8.31 -13.41 4.15
N ARG A 76 -9.24 -13.90 3.33
CA ARG A 76 -9.58 -15.32 3.28
C ARG A 76 -8.35 -16.14 2.86
N LYS A 77 -8.13 -17.28 3.53
CA LYS A 77 -7.10 -18.25 3.12
C LYS A 77 -7.49 -19.06 1.88
N GLU A 78 -8.79 -19.17 1.63
CA GLU A 78 -9.38 -19.96 0.56
C GLU A 78 -10.56 -19.19 -0.05
N GLU A 79 -10.82 -19.36 -1.35
CA GLU A 79 -11.86 -18.59 -2.08
C GLU A 79 -13.24 -18.63 -1.39
N PHE A 80 -13.63 -19.80 -0.91
CA PHE A 80 -14.90 -20.06 -0.23
C PHE A 80 -14.74 -20.34 1.28
N GLY A 81 -13.58 -19.97 1.86
CA GLY A 81 -13.29 -20.16 3.28
C GLY A 81 -13.80 -19.04 4.18
N GLU A 82 -13.45 -19.13 5.47
CA GLU A 82 -13.77 -18.10 6.48
C GLU A 82 -13.28 -16.71 6.08
N LEU A 83 -14.07 -15.70 6.44
CA LEU A 83 -13.91 -14.31 5.98
C LEU A 83 -12.59 -13.65 6.39
N ILE A 84 -12.04 -13.99 7.57
CA ILE A 84 -10.90 -13.27 8.15
C ILE A 84 -9.97 -14.26 8.86
N SER A 85 -8.66 -14.10 8.63
CA SER A 85 -7.63 -14.73 9.44
C SER A 85 -7.30 -13.85 10.64
N TYR A 86 -7.27 -14.42 11.85
CA TYR A 86 -6.84 -13.68 13.06
C TYR A 86 -5.31 -13.47 13.14
N ILE A 87 -4.56 -14.19 12.32
CA ILE A 87 -3.09 -14.13 12.25
C ILE A 87 -2.71 -13.60 10.87
N LEU A 88 -1.77 -12.66 10.81
CA LEU A 88 -1.27 -12.12 9.56
C LEU A 88 -0.71 -13.27 8.71
N GLN A 89 -1.21 -13.40 7.48
CA GLN A 89 -0.74 -14.39 6.53
C GLN A 89 0.24 -13.74 5.55
N LYS A 90 1.06 -14.57 4.91
CA LYS A 90 1.93 -14.16 3.82
C LYS A 90 1.95 -15.20 2.71
N VAL A 91 2.02 -14.74 1.49
CA VAL A 91 2.19 -15.58 0.30
C VAL A 91 3.19 -14.92 -0.63
N ASP A 92 4.11 -15.69 -1.19
CA ASP A 92 5.02 -15.20 -2.20
C ASP A 92 4.41 -15.34 -3.60
N GLN A 93 4.73 -14.37 -4.45
CA GLN A 93 4.28 -14.24 -5.83
C GLN A 93 5.49 -13.90 -6.69
N TYR A 94 5.52 -14.40 -7.92
CA TYR A 94 6.55 -14.03 -8.90
C TYR A 94 5.97 -13.02 -9.87
N ILE A 95 6.70 -11.93 -10.10
CA ILE A 95 6.33 -10.97 -11.14
C ILE A 95 6.32 -11.67 -12.50
N ILE A 96 5.28 -11.44 -13.29
CA ILE A 96 5.17 -11.98 -14.65
C ILE A 96 5.11 -10.87 -15.68
N PHE A 97 5.44 -11.18 -16.93
CA PHE A 97 5.38 -10.20 -18.02
C PHE A 97 3.95 -9.69 -18.21
N HIS A 98 3.81 -8.37 -18.32
CA HIS A 98 2.52 -7.71 -18.53
C HIS A 98 1.74 -8.33 -19.71
N LYS A 99 2.40 -8.54 -20.85
CA LYS A 99 1.78 -9.15 -22.05
C LYS A 99 1.27 -10.57 -21.79
N GLU A 100 2.03 -11.37 -21.04
CA GLU A 100 1.65 -12.74 -20.68
C GLU A 100 0.46 -12.73 -19.73
N CYS A 101 0.50 -11.87 -18.71
CA CYS A 101 -0.61 -11.69 -17.78
C CYS A 101 -1.90 -11.29 -18.49
N ASN A 102 -1.83 -10.28 -19.37
CA ASN A 102 -2.98 -9.82 -20.14
C ASN A 102 -3.55 -10.95 -21.02
N LYS A 103 -2.68 -11.70 -21.71
CA LYS A 103 -3.10 -12.84 -22.54
C LYS A 103 -3.84 -13.90 -21.72
N ILE A 104 -3.34 -14.25 -20.54
CA ILE A 104 -3.98 -15.22 -19.65
C ILE A 104 -5.35 -14.71 -19.20
N LEU A 105 -5.43 -13.46 -18.71
CA LEU A 105 -6.67 -12.89 -18.18
C LEU A 105 -7.71 -12.62 -19.26
N GLN A 106 -7.32 -12.19 -20.46
CA GLN A 106 -8.22 -12.06 -21.61
C GLN A 106 -8.88 -13.40 -21.95
N LYS A 107 -8.09 -14.48 -22.00
CA LYS A 107 -8.60 -15.82 -22.25
C LYS A 107 -9.56 -16.27 -21.15
N THR A 108 -9.20 -16.03 -19.88
CA THR A 108 -10.02 -16.40 -18.71
C THR A 108 -11.36 -15.65 -18.68
N LEU A 109 -11.36 -14.36 -19.04
CA LEU A 109 -12.54 -13.50 -18.99
C LEU A 109 -13.33 -13.46 -20.31
N LEU A 110 -12.89 -14.18 -21.34
CA LEU A 110 -13.43 -14.10 -22.70
C LEU A 110 -13.45 -12.66 -23.25
N ALA A 111 -12.48 -11.85 -22.85
CA ALA A 111 -12.42 -10.44 -23.18
C ALA A 111 -11.81 -10.24 -24.58
N LYS A 112 -12.43 -9.37 -25.39
CA LYS A 112 -11.94 -8.98 -26.73
C LYS A 112 -10.94 -7.82 -26.70
N ARG A 113 -10.73 -7.19 -25.54
CA ARG A 113 -9.88 -6.01 -25.32
C ARG A 113 -8.92 -6.28 -24.19
N GLU A 114 -7.88 -5.46 -24.05
CA GLU A 114 -6.94 -5.56 -22.94
C GLU A 114 -7.65 -5.38 -21.60
N VAL A 115 -7.26 -6.21 -20.63
CA VAL A 115 -7.81 -6.20 -19.27
C VAL A 115 -6.74 -5.91 -18.23
N VAL A 116 -5.47 -6.11 -18.55
CA VAL A 116 -4.36 -5.57 -17.77
C VAL A 116 -3.92 -4.30 -18.47
N LEU A 117 -4.09 -3.16 -17.80
CA LEU A 117 -3.84 -1.83 -18.35
C LEU A 117 -2.53 -1.26 -17.82
N GLU A 118 -2.06 -0.16 -18.40
CA GLU A 118 -0.93 0.59 -17.83
C GLU A 118 -1.18 0.98 -16.37
N GLY A 119 -0.13 0.97 -15.56
CA GLY A 119 -0.24 1.12 -14.11
C GLY A 119 -0.72 -0.14 -13.39
N MET A 120 -0.71 -1.30 -14.05
CA MET A 120 -0.95 -2.61 -13.42
C MET A 120 0.27 -3.53 -13.58
N ILE A 121 0.52 -4.29 -12.52
CA ILE A 121 1.52 -5.35 -12.49
C ILE A 121 0.86 -6.67 -12.05
N CYS A 122 1.42 -7.79 -12.48
CA CYS A 122 0.87 -9.09 -12.18
C CYS A 122 1.84 -9.96 -11.39
N GLY A 123 1.27 -10.69 -10.44
CA GLY A 123 1.95 -11.72 -9.67
C GLY A 123 1.29 -13.07 -9.89
N TYR A 124 2.10 -14.12 -9.97
CA TYR A 124 1.59 -15.48 -10.00
C TYR A 124 2.51 -16.44 -9.27
N LYS A 125 1.90 -17.40 -8.56
CA LYS A 125 2.61 -18.56 -8.02
C LYS A 125 1.74 -19.81 -8.08
N GLY A 126 1.75 -20.52 -9.20
CA GLY A 126 1.18 -21.85 -9.28
C GLY A 126 -0.28 -21.95 -8.78
N ARG A 127 -0.72 -23.17 -8.42
CA ARG A 127 -2.07 -23.39 -7.89
C ARG A 127 -2.12 -23.12 -6.38
N GLY A 128 -3.19 -22.48 -5.92
CA GLY A 128 -3.53 -22.35 -4.50
C GLY A 128 -2.72 -21.31 -3.71
N LYS A 129 -1.97 -20.43 -4.38
CA LYS A 129 -1.20 -19.35 -3.74
C LYS A 129 -1.55 -18.02 -4.38
N ASP A 130 -2.35 -17.22 -3.69
CA ASP A 130 -2.78 -15.89 -4.14
C ASP A 130 -3.25 -15.05 -2.95
N SER A 131 -3.37 -13.75 -3.16
CA SER A 131 -4.19 -12.87 -2.33
C SER A 131 -5.67 -13.21 -2.50
N CYS A 132 -6.52 -12.86 -1.53
CA CYS A 132 -7.96 -13.10 -1.64
C CYS A 132 -8.80 -11.96 -1.06
N ARG A 133 -10.12 -12.17 -1.02
CA ARG A 133 -11.06 -11.20 -0.43
C ARG A 133 -10.62 -10.82 0.98
N GLY A 134 -10.50 -9.52 1.23
CA GLY A 134 -10.00 -8.96 2.49
C GLY A 134 -8.53 -8.57 2.47
N ASP A 135 -7.76 -8.94 1.43
CA ASP A 135 -6.38 -8.50 1.25
C ASP A 135 -6.25 -7.23 0.37
N SER A 136 -7.35 -6.76 -0.25
CA SER A 136 -7.36 -5.56 -1.10
C SER A 136 -6.79 -4.34 -0.37
N GLY A 137 -5.91 -3.58 -1.05
CA GLY A 137 -5.14 -2.49 -0.45
C GLY A 137 -3.88 -2.95 0.29
N GLY A 138 -3.71 -4.25 0.54
CA GLY A 138 -2.51 -4.83 1.12
C GLY A 138 -1.28 -4.69 0.21
N PRO A 139 -0.06 -4.71 0.77
CA PRO A 139 1.15 -4.45 0.02
C PRO A 139 1.65 -5.72 -0.70
N MET A 140 2.16 -5.53 -1.92
CA MET A 140 3.10 -6.46 -2.54
C MET A 140 4.51 -5.86 -2.44
N VAL A 141 5.38 -6.49 -1.66
CA VAL A 141 6.74 -6.03 -1.40
C VAL A 141 7.78 -6.96 -2.00
N CYS A 142 8.80 -6.41 -2.65
CA CYS A 142 9.94 -7.17 -3.14
C CYS A 142 11.21 -6.69 -2.44
N GLN A 143 12.17 -7.58 -2.28
CA GLN A 143 13.46 -7.22 -1.70
C GLN A 143 14.39 -6.74 -2.82
N PHE A 144 15.00 -5.57 -2.64
CA PHE A 144 15.97 -4.97 -3.55
C PHE A 144 17.11 -4.38 -2.72
N ASN A 145 18.36 -4.81 -2.97
CA ASN A 145 19.54 -4.39 -2.21
C ASN A 145 19.30 -4.39 -0.69
N GLU A 146 18.85 -5.54 -0.17
CA GLU A 146 18.53 -5.76 1.25
C GLU A 146 17.37 -4.91 1.82
N THR A 147 16.73 -4.08 1.00
CA THR A 147 15.64 -3.19 1.38
C THR A 147 14.30 -3.70 0.83
N TRP A 148 13.22 -3.52 1.58
CA TRP A 148 11.87 -3.88 1.14
C TRP A 148 11.19 -2.70 0.45
N VAL A 149 10.83 -2.90 -0.82
CA VAL A 149 10.16 -1.90 -1.67
C VAL A 149 8.76 -2.38 -1.98
N GLN A 150 7.76 -1.52 -1.79
CA GLN A 150 6.38 -1.81 -2.17
C GLN A 150 6.21 -1.57 -3.67
N VAL A 151 6.18 -2.65 -4.45
CA VAL A 151 6.04 -2.57 -5.91
C VAL A 151 4.58 -2.62 -6.35
N GLY A 152 3.70 -3.17 -5.52
CA GLY A 152 2.32 -3.42 -5.86
C GLY A 152 1.34 -3.16 -4.71
N ILE A 153 0.09 -2.95 -5.06
CA ILE A 153 -1.05 -2.92 -4.14
C ILE A 153 -2.07 -3.96 -4.61
N VAL A 154 -2.52 -4.84 -3.72
CA VAL A 154 -3.55 -5.86 -4.04
C VAL A 154 -4.80 -5.16 -4.56
N SER A 155 -5.18 -5.45 -5.81
CA SER A 155 -6.30 -4.77 -6.48
C SER A 155 -7.41 -5.77 -6.84
N TRP A 156 -7.20 -6.61 -7.86
CA TRP A 156 -8.24 -7.52 -8.35
C TRP A 156 -7.69 -8.84 -8.90
N ALA A 157 -8.55 -9.86 -8.93
CA ALA A 157 -8.23 -11.18 -9.45
C ALA A 157 -9.53 -11.91 -9.88
N VAL A 158 -9.37 -13.01 -10.63
CA VAL A 158 -10.49 -13.91 -10.98
C VAL A 158 -10.50 -15.09 -10.02
N GLY A 159 -11.31 -15.00 -8.97
CA GLY A 159 -11.27 -15.96 -7.85
C GLY A 159 -10.04 -15.75 -6.98
N CYS A 160 -9.67 -16.77 -6.19
CA CYS A 160 -8.46 -16.74 -5.37
C CYS A 160 -7.65 -18.03 -5.58
N GLY A 161 -6.41 -17.93 -6.05
CA GLY A 161 -5.52 -19.10 -6.16
C GLY A 161 -6.00 -20.17 -7.14
N ARG A 162 -6.91 -19.81 -8.05
CA ARG A 162 -7.31 -20.68 -9.15
C ARG A 162 -6.08 -20.93 -10.04
N GLY A 163 -5.82 -22.20 -10.34
CA GLY A 163 -4.60 -22.57 -11.07
C GLY A 163 -4.49 -21.84 -12.42
N ASN A 164 -3.29 -21.36 -12.73
CA ASN A 164 -2.95 -20.64 -13.97
C ASN A 164 -3.67 -19.31 -14.17
N ILE A 165 -4.16 -18.67 -13.10
CA ILE A 165 -4.72 -17.32 -13.16
C ILE A 165 -3.85 -16.41 -12.27
N PRO A 166 -3.21 -15.36 -12.84
CA PRO A 166 -2.45 -14.39 -12.06
C PRO A 166 -3.36 -13.43 -11.30
N GLY A 167 -2.86 -12.92 -10.17
CA GLY A 167 -3.44 -11.77 -9.48
C GLY A 167 -2.94 -10.46 -10.10
N VAL A 168 -3.78 -9.43 -10.09
CA VAL A 168 -3.46 -8.10 -10.60
C VAL A 168 -3.35 -7.10 -9.46
N TYR A 169 -2.27 -6.32 -9.52
CA TYR A 169 -1.86 -5.36 -8.51
C TYR A 169 -1.70 -4.00 -9.18
N THR A 170 -1.95 -2.92 -8.44
CA THR A 170 -1.62 -1.56 -8.89
C THR A 170 -0.10 -1.38 -8.86
N ASP A 171 0.51 -0.97 -9.98
CA ASP A 171 1.95 -0.73 -10.09
C ASP A 171 2.34 0.56 -9.38
N VAL A 172 3.01 0.46 -8.22
CA VAL A 172 3.34 1.63 -7.40
C VAL A 172 4.32 2.55 -8.10
N ALA A 173 5.28 2.02 -8.88
CA ALA A 173 6.28 2.82 -9.58
C ALA A 173 5.62 3.73 -10.63
N PHE A 174 4.59 3.23 -11.32
CA PHE A 174 3.79 4.02 -12.25
C PHE A 174 3.13 5.24 -11.58
N TYR A 175 2.68 5.10 -10.34
CA TYR A 175 2.00 6.17 -9.59
C TYR A 175 2.91 7.00 -8.68
N SER A 176 4.22 6.74 -8.65
CA SER A 176 5.15 7.41 -7.71
C SER A 176 5.07 8.93 -7.73
N LYS A 177 4.93 9.53 -8.92
CA LYS A 177 4.78 11.00 -9.04
C LYS A 177 3.52 11.51 -8.35
N TRP A 178 2.39 10.81 -8.51
CA TRP A 178 1.14 11.16 -7.85
C TRP A 178 1.24 10.98 -6.34
N ILE A 179 1.83 9.86 -5.89
CA ILE A 179 2.04 9.56 -4.47
C ILE A 179 2.86 10.69 -3.82
N VAL A 180 4.01 11.02 -4.39
CA VAL A 180 4.90 12.08 -3.87
C VAL A 180 4.20 13.44 -3.87
N ALA A 181 3.45 13.78 -4.93
CA ALA A 181 2.73 15.04 -4.99
C ALA A 181 1.69 15.18 -3.85
N VAL A 182 0.91 14.12 -3.58
CA VAL A 182 -0.08 14.13 -2.50
C VAL A 182 0.57 14.16 -1.12
N VAL A 183 1.66 13.43 -0.92
CA VAL A 183 2.43 13.44 0.35
C VAL A 183 3.02 14.83 0.62
N ASN A 184 3.59 15.49 -0.39
CA ASN A 184 4.15 16.83 -0.24
C ASN A 184 3.07 17.89 0.07
N GLN A 185 1.87 17.75 -0.48
CA GLN A 185 0.73 18.59 -0.10
C GLN A 185 0.36 18.38 1.37
N ALA A 186 0.33 17.14 1.86
CA ALA A 186 0.05 16.85 3.28
C ALA A 186 1.08 17.52 4.21
N ALA A 187 2.37 17.46 3.87
CA ALA A 187 3.43 18.13 4.63
C ALA A 187 3.28 19.66 4.64
N SER A 188 2.76 20.24 3.54
CA SER A 188 2.52 21.68 3.41
C SER A 188 1.25 22.16 4.15
N VAL A 189 0.28 21.26 4.36
CA VAL A 189 -0.95 21.50 5.14
C VAL A 189 -0.69 21.40 6.65
N CYS A 190 0.57 21.24 7.06
CA CYS A 190 1.05 21.65 8.38
C CYS A 190 1.68 23.06 8.29
N PRO A 191 0.89 24.15 8.08
CA PRO A 191 1.43 25.48 8.27
C PRO A 191 1.71 25.60 9.76
N ALA A 192 2.97 25.86 10.10
CA ALA A 192 3.33 26.80 11.16
C ALA A 192 2.24 27.03 12.23
N ALA A 193 1.94 26.01 13.04
CA ALA A 193 1.32 26.21 14.35
C ALA A 193 2.35 26.80 15.35
N PHE A 194 3.55 27.09 14.88
CA PHE A 194 4.55 27.93 15.52
C PHE A 194 4.48 29.34 14.92
N LEU A 195 4.33 30.34 15.79
CA LEU A 195 4.61 31.78 15.60
C LEU A 195 3.46 32.76 15.32
N LEU A 196 2.31 32.63 15.97
CA LEU A 196 1.53 33.82 16.36
C LEU A 196 0.96 33.67 17.79
N LEU A 197 1.86 33.61 18.78
CA LEU A 197 1.52 34.16 20.10
C LEU A 197 1.57 35.69 19.95
N PRO A 198 0.51 36.43 20.31
CA PRO A 198 0.50 37.86 20.16
C PRO A 198 1.61 38.44 21.03
N LEU A 199 2.42 39.36 20.48
CA LEU A 199 3.19 40.28 21.28
C LEU A 199 2.19 41.00 22.21
N CYS A 200 2.11 40.54 23.46
CA CYS A 200 1.61 41.36 24.55
C CYS A 200 2.60 42.52 24.70
N LEU A 201 2.31 43.61 23.98
CA LEU A 201 2.75 44.95 24.31
C LEU A 201 2.33 45.25 25.77
N GLY A 202 3.26 45.05 26.69
CA GLY A 202 3.25 45.63 28.02
C GLY A 202 4.55 46.41 28.21
N LEU A 203 4.49 47.73 28.00
CA LEU A 203 5.58 48.67 28.22
C LEU A 203 6.01 48.73 29.72
N PRO A 204 7.15 49.38 30.01
CA PRO A 204 8.14 48.96 31.00
C PRO A 204 7.90 49.58 32.38
N LEU A 205 8.54 49.04 33.43
CA LEU A 205 8.92 49.74 34.65
C LEU A 205 9.86 48.86 35.49
N GLY A 206 11.04 49.38 35.85
CA GLY A 206 11.83 48.92 37.01
C GLY A 206 13.26 48.41 36.79
N VAL A 207 14.22 49.30 36.49
CA VAL A 207 15.33 49.74 37.40
C VAL A 207 15.46 48.87 38.70
N LEU A 208 16.60 48.33 39.22
CA LEU A 208 18.03 48.72 39.29
C LEU A 208 18.90 47.54 39.80
N ALA A 209 20.17 47.58 39.39
CA ALA A 209 21.44 47.25 40.07
C ALA A 209 21.76 45.91 40.77
N ALA A 210 22.97 45.45 40.41
CA ALA A 210 23.86 44.50 41.09
C ALA A 210 24.42 45.05 42.43
N PRO A 211 25.09 44.20 43.23
CA PRO A 211 26.54 43.97 43.06
C PRO A 211 26.90 42.59 42.52
#